data_AF-V5GMJ6-F1
#
_entry.id   AF-V5GMJ6-F1
#
_cell.length_a   1.000
_cell.length_b   1.000
_cell.length_c   1.000
_cell.angle_alpha   90.00
_cell.angle_beta   90.00
_cell.angle_gamma   90.00
#
_symmetry.space_group_name_H-M   'P 1'
#
loop_
_entity.id
_entity.type
_entity.pdbx_description
1 polymer ?
#
loop_
_entity_poly.entity_id
_entity_poly.type
_entity_poly.pdbx_seq_one_letter_code
_entity_poly.pdbx_strand_id
1 'polypeptide(L)'
;MSADSFHHLVELEMKKIPKIYDFQDFVEVVGNCSNSHTIVKAMSFRNFKKWPTLTTDYQIKKLNPVKPLLKHMVEITAKRGETHLYYKEKFNGDSKILYFIPKTKLSILAEAQENSEDRGITDKRKQTILTNLGDIIPLQKKVLEGLGSKQ
;
A
#
# COMPACT_ATOMS: atom_id res chain seq x y z
N MET A 1 8.25 -25.56 5.09
CA MET A 1 8.57 -24.48 6.05
C MET A 1 7.26 -23.84 6.46
N SER A 2 6.86 -23.94 7.73
CA SER A 2 5.69 -23.23 8.24
C SER A 2 6.06 -21.76 8.48
N ALA A 3 5.11 -20.84 8.32
CA ALA A 3 5.32 -19.43 8.63
C ALA A 3 5.87 -19.25 10.06
N ASP A 4 5.38 -20.06 11.00
CA ASP A 4 5.78 -20.06 12.41
C ASP A 4 7.28 -20.30 12.62
N SER A 5 7.87 -21.24 11.86
CA SER A 5 9.31 -21.53 11.95
C SER A 5 10.16 -20.34 11.50
N PHE A 6 9.71 -19.59 10.51
CA PHE A 6 10.41 -18.39 10.04
C PHE A 6 10.20 -17.22 11.01
N HIS A 7 9.00 -17.06 11.58
CA HIS A 7 8.74 -16.03 12.59
C HIS A 7 9.65 -16.20 13.81
N HIS A 8 9.84 -17.44 14.27
CA HIS A 8 10.74 -17.75 15.36
C HIS A 8 12.20 -17.33 15.06
N LEU A 9 12.67 -17.56 13.83
CA LEU A 9 14.02 -17.12 13.43
C LEU A 9 14.16 -15.60 13.43
N VAL A 10 13.16 -14.88 12.93
CA VAL A 10 13.13 -13.42 12.97
C VAL A 10 13.16 -12.91 14.41
N GLU A 11 12.37 -13.50 15.31
CA GLU A 11 12.39 -13.14 16.73
C GLU A 11 13.76 -13.37 17.39
N LEU A 12 14.45 -14.45 17.06
CA LEU A 12 15.80 -14.72 17.57
C LEU A 12 16.81 -13.68 17.07
N GLU A 13 16.74 -13.27 15.80
CA GLU A 13 17.61 -12.21 15.28
C GLU A 13 17.27 -10.84 15.87
N MET A 14 15.98 -10.52 16.05
CA MET A 14 15.55 -9.29 16.71
C MET A 14 16.08 -9.19 18.15
N LYS A 15 16.17 -10.30 18.88
CA LYS A 15 16.73 -10.34 20.24
C LYS A 15 18.23 -10.02 20.31
N LYS A 16 18.99 -10.21 19.23
CA LYS A 16 20.43 -9.88 19.19
C LYS A 16 20.67 -8.38 19.06
N ILE A 17 19.70 -7.65 18.53
CA ILE A 17 19.79 -6.21 18.32
C ILE A 17 19.05 -5.52 19.47
N PRO A 18 19.71 -4.61 20.22
CA PRO A 18 19.13 -4.05 21.43
C PRO A 18 17.87 -3.22 21.17
N LYS A 19 17.77 -2.57 20.00
CA LYS A 19 16.59 -1.80 19.59
C LYS A 19 16.58 -1.62 18.07
N ILE A 20 15.40 -1.79 17.48
CA ILE A 20 15.11 -1.53 16.06
C ILE A 20 14.45 -0.16 15.99
N TYR A 21 15.05 0.78 15.26
CA TYR A 21 14.60 2.18 15.24
C TYR A 21 13.82 2.52 13.98
N ASP A 22 14.21 1.96 12.85
CA ASP A 22 13.61 2.25 11.56
C ASP A 22 13.28 0.97 10.75
N PHE A 23 12.70 1.18 9.57
CA PHE A 23 12.35 0.08 8.67
C PHE A 23 13.59 -0.60 8.05
N GLN A 24 14.70 0.12 7.91
CA GLN A 24 15.92 -0.41 7.34
C GLN A 24 16.59 -1.39 8.30
N ASP A 25 16.65 -1.04 9.59
CA ASP A 25 17.06 -1.94 10.68
C ASP A 25 16.26 -3.24 10.62
N PHE A 26 14.95 -3.15 10.45
CA PHE A 26 14.08 -4.32 10.34
C PHE A 26 14.38 -5.16 9.10
N VAL A 27 14.58 -4.54 7.93
CA VAL A 27 14.97 -5.24 6.70
C VAL A 27 16.30 -5.99 6.88
N GLU A 28 17.27 -5.37 7.55
CA GLU A 28 18.57 -5.99 7.85
C GLU A 28 18.42 -7.20 8.80
N VAL A 29 17.62 -7.07 9.87
CA VAL A 29 17.34 -8.17 10.79
C VAL A 29 16.75 -9.37 10.05
N VAL A 30 15.74 -9.13 9.22
CA VAL A 30 15.06 -10.19 8.46
C VAL A 30 16.00 -10.79 7.40
N GLY A 31 16.86 -9.98 6.79
CA GLY A 31 17.85 -10.45 5.81
C GLY A 31 18.90 -11.37 6.41
N ASN A 32 19.27 -11.13 7.67
CA ASN A 32 20.24 -11.96 8.39
C ASN A 32 19.64 -13.30 8.88
N CYS A 33 18.32 -13.46 8.83
CA CYS A 33 17.68 -14.72 9.18
C CYS A 33 18.15 -15.86 8.26
N SER A 34 18.32 -17.06 8.84
CA SER A 34 18.74 -18.26 8.12
C SER A 34 20.10 -18.11 7.41
N ASN A 35 21.13 -17.66 8.12
CA ASN A 35 22.51 -17.49 7.61
C ASN A 35 22.59 -16.64 6.33
N SER A 36 21.83 -15.54 6.27
CA SER A 36 21.82 -14.61 5.13
C SER A 36 21.32 -15.21 3.79
N HIS A 37 20.62 -16.35 3.82
CA HIS A 37 19.95 -16.90 2.63
C HIS A 37 18.56 -16.28 2.37
N THR A 38 18.09 -15.38 3.24
CA THR A 38 16.78 -14.74 3.14
C THR A 38 16.84 -13.54 2.20
N ILE A 39 16.16 -13.63 1.05
CA ILE A 39 16.02 -12.49 0.12
C ILE A 39 14.87 -11.61 0.59
N VAL A 40 15.19 -10.48 1.24
CA VAL A 40 14.18 -9.50 1.65
C VAL A 40 13.87 -8.57 0.50
N LYS A 41 12.62 -8.61 0.02
CA LYS A 41 12.10 -7.65 -0.95
C LYS A 41 11.52 -6.44 -0.23
N ALA A 42 12.37 -5.47 0.10
CA ALA A 42 11.91 -4.19 0.62
C ALA A 42 11.09 -3.46 -0.45
N MET A 43 9.85 -3.08 -0.12
CA MET A 43 9.00 -2.33 -1.05
C MET A 43 9.39 -0.87 -1.07
N SER A 44 9.77 -0.36 -2.24
CA SER A 44 9.92 1.07 -2.51
C SER A 44 8.62 1.67 -3.05
N PHE A 45 8.46 2.99 -2.94
CA PHE A 45 7.33 3.73 -3.52
C PHE A 45 7.17 3.47 -5.04
N ARG A 46 8.28 3.20 -5.73
CA ARG A 46 8.32 2.87 -7.16
C ARG A 46 7.69 1.51 -7.48
N ASN A 47 7.69 0.59 -6.52
CA ASN A 47 7.02 -0.71 -6.67
C ASN A 47 5.49 -0.58 -6.71
N PHE A 48 4.94 0.57 -6.30
CA PHE A 48 3.52 0.84 -6.39
C PHE A 48 3.18 1.40 -7.76
N LYS A 49 2.21 0.77 -8.41
CA LYS A 49 1.72 1.19 -9.72
C LYS A 49 0.57 2.18 -9.58
N LYS A 50 0.58 3.20 -10.42
CA LYS A 50 -0.54 4.13 -10.63
C LYS A 50 -1.54 3.47 -11.55
N TRP A 51 -2.56 2.88 -10.96
CA TRP A 51 -3.66 2.30 -11.69
C TRP A 51 -4.55 3.42 -12.27
N PRO A 52 -4.66 3.55 -13.61
CA PRO A 52 -5.59 4.51 -14.19
C PRO A 52 -7.01 4.13 -13.79
N THR A 53 -7.81 5.11 -13.39
CA THR A 53 -9.23 4.87 -13.16
C THR A 53 -9.89 4.62 -14.51
N LEU A 54 -10.39 3.41 -14.73
CA LEU A 54 -11.00 3.03 -16.01
C LEU A 54 -12.48 3.42 -16.10
N THR A 55 -13.01 4.00 -15.03
CA THR A 55 -14.33 4.63 -14.94
C THR A 55 -14.35 5.91 -15.77
N THR A 56 -15.38 6.12 -16.58
CA THR A 56 -15.53 7.34 -17.38
C THR A 56 -16.14 8.47 -16.54
N ASP A 57 -15.86 9.74 -16.90
CA ASP A 57 -16.45 10.90 -16.22
C ASP A 57 -17.99 10.87 -16.23
N TYR A 58 -18.58 10.31 -17.29
CA TYR A 58 -20.02 10.08 -17.37
C TYR A 58 -20.52 9.10 -16.30
N GLN A 59 -19.82 7.99 -16.09
CA GLN A 59 -20.15 7.02 -15.04
C GLN A 59 -19.97 7.64 -13.64
N ILE A 60 -18.95 8.46 -13.43
CA ILE A 60 -18.73 9.18 -12.18
C ILE A 60 -19.88 10.17 -11.92
N LYS A 61 -20.29 10.95 -12.93
CA LYS A 61 -21.42 11.88 -12.82
C LYS A 61 -22.74 11.17 -12.56
N LYS A 62 -22.97 9.99 -13.15
CA LYS A 62 -24.16 9.16 -12.88
C LYS A 62 -24.20 8.60 -11.45
N LEU A 63 -23.04 8.49 -10.79
CA LEU A 63 -22.92 8.09 -9.39
C LEU A 63 -23.07 9.28 -8.41
N ASN A 64 -23.19 10.52 -8.90
CA ASN A 64 -23.52 11.66 -8.04
C ASN A 64 -25.00 11.62 -7.62
N PRO A 65 -25.32 11.99 -6.36
CA PRO A 65 -24.49 12.78 -5.44
C PRO A 65 -23.53 12.02 -4.53
N VAL A 66 -23.59 10.68 -4.44
CA VAL A 66 -22.79 9.92 -3.46
C VAL A 66 -22.03 8.79 -4.15
N LYS A 67 -20.70 8.96 -4.27
CA LYS A 67 -19.80 7.86 -4.62
C LYS A 67 -19.99 6.73 -3.60
N PRO A 68 -20.43 5.54 -4.01
CA PRO A 68 -20.75 4.49 -3.06
C PRO A 68 -19.47 4.01 -2.37
N LEU A 69 -19.47 4.08 -1.04
CA LEU A 69 -18.37 3.61 -0.21
C LEU A 69 -18.66 2.19 0.25
N LEU A 70 -17.62 1.34 0.31
CA LEU A 70 -17.76 -0.05 0.77
C LEU A 70 -18.41 -0.14 2.15
N LYS A 71 -18.15 0.82 3.05
CA LYS A 71 -18.76 0.88 4.39
C LYS A 71 -20.29 1.02 4.39
N HIS A 72 -20.89 1.41 3.26
CA HIS A 72 -22.34 1.56 3.10
C HIS A 72 -22.96 0.41 2.31
N MET A 73 -22.17 -0.55 1.83
CA MET A 73 -22.66 -1.71 1.08
C MET A 73 -22.95 -2.85 2.05
N VAL A 74 -24.17 -3.36 2.02
CA VAL A 74 -24.62 -4.49 2.83
C VAL A 74 -24.55 -5.79 2.03
N GLU A 75 -24.87 -5.72 0.73
CA GLU A 75 -24.88 -6.86 -0.17
C GLU A 75 -24.22 -6.46 -1.49
N ILE A 76 -23.38 -7.34 -2.04
CA ILE A 76 -22.79 -7.19 -3.36
C ILE A 76 -23.12 -8.45 -4.16
N THR A 77 -23.74 -8.28 -5.32
CA THR A 77 -24.12 -9.36 -6.22
C THR A 77 -23.35 -9.24 -7.53
N ALA A 78 -22.64 -10.31 -7.91
CA ALA A 78 -22.03 -10.46 -9.21
C ALA A 78 -22.83 -11.47 -10.04
N LYS A 79 -23.19 -11.11 -11.28
CA LYS A 79 -23.90 -12.00 -12.20
C LYS A 79 -22.96 -12.47 -13.31
N ARG A 80 -22.91 -13.77 -13.55
CA ARG A 80 -22.07 -14.35 -14.61
C ARG A 80 -22.50 -13.80 -15.98
N GLY A 81 -21.53 -13.28 -16.73
CA GLY A 81 -21.77 -12.70 -18.06
C GLY A 81 -21.93 -11.18 -18.05
N GLU A 82 -22.21 -10.57 -16.89
CA GLU A 82 -22.31 -9.12 -16.75
C GLU A 82 -20.95 -8.49 -16.42
N THR A 83 -20.78 -7.22 -16.80
CA THR A 83 -19.55 -6.43 -16.57
C THR A 83 -19.74 -5.31 -15.55
N HIS A 84 -20.80 -5.41 -14.74
CA HIS A 84 -21.08 -4.52 -13.62
C HIS A 84 -21.48 -5.36 -12.40
N LEU A 85 -21.29 -4.78 -11.22
CA LEU A 85 -21.75 -5.34 -9.96
C LEU A 85 -23.07 -4.68 -9.58
N TYR A 86 -23.85 -5.36 -8.75
CA TYR A 86 -24.98 -4.77 -8.06
C TYR A 86 -24.65 -4.66 -6.58
N TYR A 87 -25.10 -3.60 -5.94
CA TYR A 87 -24.96 -3.44 -4.49
C TYR A 87 -26.25 -2.92 -3.87
N LYS A 88 -26.46 -3.25 -2.60
CA LYS A 88 -27.53 -2.69 -1.78
C LYS A 88 -26.94 -1.97 -0.57
N GLU A 89 -27.59 -0.89 -0.16
CA GLU A 89 -27.24 -0.17 1.07
C GLU A 89 -28.04 -0.65 2.29
N LYS A 90 -29.12 -1.41 2.06
CA LYS A 90 -30.00 -2.00 3.08
C LYS A 90 -30.39 -3.40 2.65
N PHE A 91 -30.60 -4.32 3.59
CA PHE A 91 -30.98 -5.71 3.28
C PHE A 91 -32.26 -5.82 2.40
N ASN A 92 -33.25 -4.96 2.67
CA ASN A 92 -34.52 -4.90 1.92
C ASN A 92 -34.56 -3.71 0.93
N GLY A 93 -33.40 -3.18 0.53
CA GLY A 93 -33.32 -2.04 -0.39
C GLY A 93 -33.21 -2.45 -1.85
N ASP A 94 -33.42 -1.47 -2.73
CA ASP A 94 -33.21 -1.64 -4.16
C ASP A 94 -31.73 -1.83 -4.49
N SER A 95 -31.47 -2.70 -5.47
CA SER A 95 -30.13 -2.93 -6.01
C SER A 95 -29.70 -1.77 -6.91
N LYS A 96 -28.58 -1.14 -6.56
CA LYS A 96 -27.92 -0.11 -7.36
C LYS A 96 -26.81 -0.74 -8.21
N ILE A 97 -26.54 -0.16 -9.37
CA ILE A 97 -25.48 -0.65 -10.28
C ILE A 97 -24.15 0.03 -9.94
N LEU A 98 -23.12 -0.80 -9.78
CA LEU A 98 -21.73 -0.39 -9.65
C LEU A 98 -20.97 -0.83 -10.91
N TYR A 99 -20.70 0.12 -11.80
CA TYR A 99 -19.87 -0.14 -12.97
C TYR A 99 -18.43 -0.44 -12.54
N PHE A 100 -17.91 -1.62 -12.90
CA PHE A 100 -16.50 -1.96 -12.74
C PHE A 100 -15.81 -2.05 -14.11
N ILE A 101 -14.49 -2.26 -14.09
CA ILE A 101 -13.62 -2.20 -15.27
C ILE A 101 -14.19 -3.03 -16.45
N PRO A 102 -14.48 -2.41 -17.60
CA PRO A 102 -14.97 -3.15 -18.77
C PRO A 102 -13.88 -4.10 -19.29
N LYS A 103 -14.29 -5.28 -19.78
CA LYS A 103 -13.38 -6.35 -20.26
C LYS A 103 -12.35 -5.87 -21.28
N THR A 104 -12.73 -4.89 -22.11
CA THR A 104 -11.85 -4.28 -23.13
C THR A 104 -10.68 -3.50 -22.56
N LYS A 105 -10.74 -3.10 -21.28
CA LYS A 105 -9.67 -2.36 -20.60
C LYS A 105 -8.87 -3.21 -19.61
N LEU A 106 -9.11 -4.53 -19.56
CA LEU A 106 -8.29 -5.45 -18.75
C LEU A 106 -6.84 -5.55 -19.28
N SER A 107 -6.63 -5.42 -20.59
CA SER A 107 -5.29 -5.37 -21.18
C SER A 107 -4.47 -4.14 -20.73
N ILE A 108 -5.13 -3.00 -20.54
CA ILE A 108 -4.51 -1.75 -20.04
C ILE A 108 -4.02 -1.91 -18.59
N LEU A 109 -4.57 -2.86 -17.83
CA LEU A 109 -4.10 -3.16 -16.48
C LEU A 109 -2.74 -3.89 -16.46
N ALA A 110 -2.31 -4.50 -17.56
CA ALA A 110 -1.04 -5.23 -17.58
C ALA A 110 0.18 -4.31 -17.36
N GLU A 111 0.10 -3.05 -17.77
CA GLU A 111 1.22 -2.11 -17.82
C GLU A 111 0.95 -0.80 -17.06
N ALA A 112 0.27 -0.87 -15.91
CA ALA A 112 0.11 0.31 -15.07
C ALA A 112 1.48 0.94 -14.74
N GLN A 113 1.60 2.25 -14.95
CA GLN A 113 2.84 3.00 -14.78
C GLN A 113 3.30 2.97 -13.33
N GLU A 114 4.61 2.92 -13.10
CA GLU A 114 5.18 3.11 -11.77
C GLU A 114 4.90 4.52 -11.26
N ASN A 115 4.79 4.68 -9.94
CA ASN A 115 4.72 6.02 -9.36
C ASN A 115 6.05 6.75 -9.58
N SER A 116 5.99 7.92 -10.22
CA SER A 116 7.15 8.79 -10.45
C SER A 116 7.56 9.59 -9.22
N GLU A 117 6.61 9.84 -8.31
CA GLU A 117 6.77 10.73 -7.16
C GLU A 117 6.47 10.00 -5.86
N ASP A 118 7.22 10.37 -4.82
CA ASP A 118 6.95 9.97 -3.45
C ASP A 118 5.60 10.51 -2.99
N ARG A 119 4.66 9.61 -2.72
CA ARG A 119 3.43 9.96 -2.04
C ARG A 119 3.69 9.92 -0.55
N GLY A 120 3.72 11.08 0.09
CA GLY A 120 4.05 11.16 1.51
C GLY A 120 3.85 12.54 2.12
N ILE A 121 4.52 12.72 3.24
CA ILE A 121 4.58 14.00 3.94
C ILE A 121 5.58 14.93 3.23
N THR A 122 5.29 16.23 3.23
CA THR A 122 6.25 17.23 2.74
C THR A 122 7.52 17.22 3.57
N ASP A 123 8.65 17.63 3.00
CA ASP A 123 9.92 17.73 3.73
C ASP A 123 9.81 18.60 4.99
N LYS A 124 9.02 19.67 4.92
CA LYS A 124 8.70 20.52 6.08
C LYS A 124 8.02 19.73 7.19
N ARG A 125 7.05 18.88 6.86
CA ARG A 125 6.36 18.02 7.84
C ARG A 125 7.28 16.91 8.35
N LYS A 126 8.16 16.38 7.50
CA LYS A 126 9.20 15.41 7.87
C LYS A 126 10.16 16.00 8.90
N GLN A 127 10.67 17.20 8.65
CA GLN A 127 11.51 17.93 9.60
C GLN A 127 10.79 18.18 10.92
N THR A 128 9.53 18.61 10.87
CA THR A 128 8.71 18.82 12.08
C THR A 128 8.58 17.52 12.90
N ILE A 129 8.37 16.38 12.25
CA ILE A 129 8.31 15.07 12.91
C ILE A 129 9.66 14.74 13.54
N LEU A 130 10.77 14.92 12.82
CA LEU A 130 12.11 14.64 13.35
C LEU A 130 12.47 15.53 14.55
N THR A 131 12.06 16.80 14.54
CA THR A 131 12.24 17.70 15.68
C THR A 131 11.39 17.27 16.88
N ASN A 132 10.15 16.86 16.65
CA ASN A 132 9.21 16.48 17.72
C ASN A 132 9.48 15.08 18.30
N LEU A 133 10.14 14.19 17.57
CA LEU A 133 10.50 12.85 18.04
C LEU A 133 11.64 12.85 19.09
N GLY A 134 12.20 14.00 19.43
CA GLY A 134 13.19 14.14 20.51
C GLY A 134 14.39 13.22 20.37
N ASP A 135 14.93 12.70 21.48
CA ASP A 135 16.10 11.80 21.52
C ASP A 135 15.74 10.30 21.49
N ILE A 136 14.54 9.96 21.01
CA ILE A 136 14.07 8.58 20.92
C ILE A 136 14.92 7.75 19.94
N ILE A 137 15.43 8.42 18.90
CA ILE A 137 16.28 7.84 17.86
C ILE A 137 17.71 8.42 18.00
N PRO A 138 18.77 7.60 17.95
CA PRO A 138 20.15 8.08 17.98
C PRO A 138 20.43 9.10 16.87
N LEU A 139 21.25 10.12 17.15
CA LEU A 139 21.58 11.18 16.18
C LEU A 139 22.13 10.63 14.84
N GLN A 140 22.92 9.55 14.92
CA GLN A 140 23.48 8.84 13.75
C GLN A 140 22.40 8.26 12.83
N LYS A 141 21.22 7.94 13.38
CA LYS A 141 20.05 7.40 12.66
C LYS A 141 19.02 8.48 12.30
N LYS A 142 19.13 9.70 12.85
CA LYS A 142 18.28 10.84 12.47
C LYS A 142 18.64 11.41 11.09
N VAL A 143 19.81 11.06 10.56
CA VAL A 143 20.26 11.46 9.21
C VAL A 143 19.91 10.34 8.24
N LEU A 144 18.77 10.46 7.56
CA LEU A 144 18.57 9.73 6.31
C LEU A 144 19.24 10.55 5.20
N GLU A 145 20.34 10.01 4.69
CA GLU A 145 21.05 10.52 3.51
C GLU A 145 20.07 10.89 2.39
N GLY A 146 20.32 12.06 1.80
CA GLY A 146 19.67 12.50 0.59
C GLY A 146 20.00 11.57 -0.57
N LEU A 147 19.09 10.67 -0.90
CA LEU A 147 18.98 10.14 -2.25
C LEU A 147 18.32 11.22 -3.12
N GLY A 148 19.14 12.07 -3.75
CA GLY A 148 18.67 12.89 -4.89
C GLY A 148 19.23 14.29 -5.06
N SER A 149 20.53 14.53 -4.92
CA SER A 149 21.19 15.61 -5.67
C SER A 149 22.34 15.03 -6.48
N LYS A 150 22.01 14.53 -7.67
CA LYS A 150 23.03 14.32 -8.71
C LYS A 150 23.40 15.71 -9.26
N GLN A 151 24.68 16.05 -9.14
CA GLN A 151 25.35 17.00 -10.04
C GLN A 151 25.37 16.43 -11.46
#